data_AF-A0A1W9X3M0-F1
#
_entry.id   AF-A0A1W9X3M0-F1
#
_cell.length_a   1.000
_cell.length_b   1.000
_cell.length_c   1.000
_cell.angle_alpha   90.00
_cell.angle_beta   90.00
_cell.angle_gamma   90.00
#
_symmetry.space_group_name_H-M   'P 1'
#
loop_
_entity.id
_entity.type
_entity.pdbx_description
1 polymer ?
#
loop_
_entity_poly.entity_id
_entity_poly.type
_entity_poly.pdbx_seq_one_letter_code
_entity_poly.pdbx_strand_id
1 'polypeptide(L)'
;MRIEEMPLIVAVVVAVFMSILAVKDYRSFKRGQHVDYKSMIVSLGILGTFSGIILGLWDFDSENISESVPKLLDGLKLAFFTSIFGMALSVLLSVLQAQPEKKLETDTLLLDIKQQLEKANQSLAAVLSLANQQWKKTNQSLEKLLNAQPEIKQQLETANQNLAAVSEDVKQFRASYQRYQHPHRFVKRGANGQLLSEEATEWAAVQDNETGLIWEAKTNDGKLQDSQHTFTWYDPEGEVVGKENGGSCQGCRCDTAAYVARINEMKLAGASDWRVPTIAELETLLKDKSVIDKRYFPDIHPDWYCSATPHAEKGLWCFYVEMGQRGQSPFGYGHLVLTRSLMMND
;
A
#
# COMPACT_ATOMS: atom_id res chain seq x y z
N MET A 1 36.77 71.20 74.74
CA MET A 1 37.20 69.79 74.90
C MET A 1 38.18 69.52 73.77
N ARG A 2 39.41 69.06 74.06
CA ARG A 2 40.46 68.94 73.03
C ARG A 2 40.05 67.82 72.07
N ILE A 3 40.07 68.08 70.75
CA ILE A 3 39.57 67.18 69.70
C ILE A 3 40.25 65.80 69.74
N GLU A 4 41.47 65.73 70.28
CA GLU A 4 42.27 64.51 70.41
C GLU A 4 41.69 63.46 71.37
N GLU A 5 40.78 63.81 72.29
CA GLU A 5 40.22 62.83 73.25
C GLU A 5 38.85 62.28 72.86
N MET A 6 38.21 62.86 71.83
CA MET A 6 36.93 62.40 71.29
C MET A 6 36.91 60.91 70.87
N PRO A 7 37.92 60.36 70.15
CA PRO A 7 37.88 58.95 69.74
C PRO A 7 37.92 57.99 70.94
N LEU A 8 38.70 58.32 71.97
CA LEU A 8 38.81 57.49 73.18
C LEU A 8 37.49 57.45 73.96
N ILE A 9 36.82 58.59 74.11
CA ILE A 9 35.52 58.69 74.81
C ILE A 9 34.47 57.82 74.10
N VAL A 10 34.41 57.89 72.77
CA VAL A 10 33.49 57.07 71.97
C VAL A 10 33.80 55.58 72.15
N ALA A 11 35.08 55.19 72.14
CA ALA A 11 35.50 53.81 72.42
C ALA A 11 34.95 53.30 73.75
N VAL A 12 35.15 54.09 74.80
CA VAL A 12 34.77 53.72 76.17
C VAL A 12 33.26 53.62 76.30
N VAL A 13 32.50 54.57 75.73
CA VAL A 13 31.03 54.54 75.77
C VAL A 13 30.50 53.28 75.07
N VAL A 14 30.99 52.96 73.88
CA VAL A 14 30.57 51.77 73.13
C VAL A 14 30.98 50.49 73.89
N ALA A 15 32.19 50.44 74.45
CA ALA A 15 32.67 49.31 75.24
C ALA A 15 31.88 49.08 76.54
N VAL A 16 31.48 50.15 77.23
CA VAL A 16 30.62 50.07 78.42
C VAL A 16 29.25 49.53 78.04
N PHE A 17 28.65 50.02 76.95
CA PHE A 17 27.36 49.52 76.50
C PHE A 17 27.42 48.04 76.10
N MET A 18 28.47 47.63 75.37
CA MET A 18 28.73 46.22 75.05
C MET A 18 28.89 45.37 76.32
N SER A 19 29.61 45.87 77.33
CA SER A 19 29.81 45.17 78.60
C SER A 19 28.52 45.05 79.41
N ILE A 20 27.66 46.07 79.41
CA ILE A 20 26.33 46.03 80.05
C ILE A 20 25.46 44.96 79.37
N LEU A 21 25.44 44.94 78.03
CA LEU A 21 24.71 43.92 77.28
C LEU A 21 25.25 42.52 77.58
N ALA A 22 26.58 42.33 77.64
CA ALA A 22 27.19 41.05 77.97
C ALA A 22 26.86 40.57 79.40
N VAL A 23 26.86 41.48 80.37
CA VAL A 23 26.44 41.17 81.74
C VAL A 23 24.94 40.85 81.79
N LYS A 24 24.11 41.57 81.04
CA LYS A 24 22.67 41.31 80.96
C LYS A 24 22.40 39.94 80.34
N ASP A 25 23.10 39.61 79.26
CA ASP A 25 23.08 38.32 78.57
C ASP A 25 23.45 37.17 79.51
N TYR A 26 24.59 37.30 80.20
CA TYR A 26 25.06 36.31 81.17
C TYR A 26 24.11 36.17 82.39
N ARG A 27 23.57 37.28 82.91
CA ARG A 27 22.57 37.23 83.99
C ARG A 27 21.24 36.61 83.53
N SER A 28 20.80 36.91 82.30
CA SER A 28 19.60 36.33 81.70
C SER A 28 19.76 34.82 81.54
N PHE A 29 20.94 34.38 81.11
CA PHE A 29 21.30 32.97 81.02
C PHE A 29 21.21 32.27 82.39
N LYS A 30 21.80 32.86 83.44
CA LYS A 30 21.77 32.30 84.80
C LYS A 30 20.37 32.28 85.44
N ARG A 31 19.45 33.15 85.01
CA ARG A 31 18.05 33.20 85.48
C ARG A 31 17.10 32.23 84.77
N GLY A 32 17.59 31.44 83.79
CA GLY A 32 16.80 30.41 83.11
C GLY A 32 15.85 30.90 82.01
N GLN A 33 15.74 32.22 81.81
CA GLN A 33 15.07 32.85 80.66
C GLN A 33 16.14 33.59 79.85
N HIS A 34 16.92 32.84 79.07
CA HIS A 34 18.03 33.41 78.32
C HIS A 34 17.54 34.25 77.15
N VAL A 35 17.92 35.53 77.13
CA VAL A 35 17.79 36.41 75.97
C VAL A 35 19.19 36.57 75.39
N ASP A 36 19.38 36.23 74.11
CA ASP A 36 20.66 36.27 73.41
C ASP A 36 20.96 37.69 72.86
N TYR A 37 21.94 38.35 73.46
CA TYR A 37 22.45 39.66 73.05
C TYR A 37 23.79 39.57 72.29
N LYS A 38 24.33 38.37 72.00
CA LYS A 38 25.64 38.19 71.34
C LYS A 38 25.70 38.87 69.99
N SER A 39 24.66 38.69 69.17
CA SER A 39 24.57 39.33 67.86
C SER A 39 24.50 40.86 67.97
N MET A 40 23.74 41.40 68.94
CA MET A 40 23.67 42.84 69.19
C MET A 40 25.01 43.43 69.65
N ILE A 41 25.79 42.70 70.47
CA ILE A 41 27.13 43.12 70.89
C ILE A 41 28.07 43.21 69.68
N VAL A 42 28.04 42.24 68.77
CA VAL A 42 28.86 42.26 67.54
C VAL A 42 28.42 43.40 66.62
N SER A 43 27.11 43.59 66.41
CA SER A 43 26.59 44.71 65.61
C SER A 43 26.98 46.07 66.18
N LEU A 44 27.03 46.21 67.51
CA LEU A 44 27.47 47.44 68.15
C LEU A 44 28.98 47.66 68.01
N GLY A 45 29.78 46.60 68.02
CA GLY A 45 31.21 46.65 67.69
C GLY A 45 31.44 47.09 66.23
N ILE A 46 30.63 46.58 65.29
CA ILE A 46 30.62 47.04 63.89
C ILE A 46 30.19 48.51 63.79
N LEU A 47 29.20 48.96 64.57
CA LEU A 47 28.82 50.37 64.58
C LEU A 47 29.95 51.27 65.10
N GLY A 48 30.71 50.78 66.10
CA GLY A 48 31.92 51.43 66.59
C GLY A 48 33.00 51.58 65.49
N THR A 49 33.11 50.61 64.57
CA THR A 49 34.08 50.72 63.47
C THR A 49 33.72 51.82 62.50
N PHE A 50 32.44 51.93 62.12
CA PHE A 50 31.95 53.00 61.26
C PHE A 50 32.15 54.37 61.92
N SER A 51 31.87 54.49 63.22
CA SER A 51 32.10 55.72 63.97
C SER A 51 33.59 56.11 64.01
N GLY A 52 34.49 55.14 64.20
CA GLY A 52 35.93 55.40 64.22
C GLY A 52 36.49 55.83 62.87
N ILE A 53 36.03 55.22 61.77
CA ILE A 53 36.41 55.63 60.42
C ILE A 53 35.89 57.05 60.12
N ILE A 54 34.65 57.37 60.49
CA ILE A 54 34.08 58.71 60.29
C ILE A 54 34.86 59.76 61.06
N LEU A 55 35.21 59.51 62.33
CA LEU A 55 36.04 60.42 63.11
C LEU A 55 37.45 60.58 62.54
N GLY A 56 38.03 59.50 62.01
CA GLY A 56 39.34 59.53 61.35
C GLY A 56 39.35 60.30 60.03
N LEU A 57 38.21 60.36 59.33
CA LEU A 57 38.05 61.06 58.06
C LEU A 57 37.48 62.48 58.20
N TRP A 58 37.00 62.87 59.38
CA TRP A 58 36.26 64.13 59.57
C TRP A 58 37.07 65.38 59.22
N ASP A 59 38.38 65.32 59.47
CA ASP A 59 39.33 66.42 59.26
C ASP A 59 40.41 66.03 58.24
N PHE A 60 40.09 65.08 57.35
CA PHE A 60 41.05 64.57 56.36
C PHE A 60 41.14 65.54 55.19
N ASP A 61 42.31 66.15 55.04
CA ASP A 61 42.63 67.04 53.92
C ASP A 61 43.44 66.29 52.85
N SER A 62 42.89 66.22 51.63
CA SER A 62 43.54 65.60 50.48
C SER A 62 44.73 66.40 49.94
N GLU A 63 44.79 67.70 50.21
CA GLU A 63 45.90 68.57 49.78
C GLU A 63 47.11 68.46 50.71
N ASN A 64 46.90 68.11 51.99
CA ASN A 64 47.94 67.92 53.00
C ASN A 64 47.84 66.55 53.71
N ILE A 65 48.21 65.50 52.96
CA ILE A 65 48.14 64.11 53.42
C ILE A 65 49.04 63.85 54.64
N SER A 66 50.22 64.47 54.69
CA SER A 66 51.21 64.23 55.77
C SER A 66 50.69 64.57 57.16
N GLU A 67 49.83 65.59 57.27
CA GLU A 67 49.20 66.00 58.53
C GLU A 67 47.90 65.24 58.82
N SER A 68 47.22 64.77 57.77
CA SER A 68 45.93 64.06 57.85
C SER A 68 46.08 62.56 58.14
N VAL A 69 47.17 61.92 57.70
CA VAL A 69 47.41 60.47 57.88
C VAL A 69 47.45 60.05 59.36
N PRO A 70 48.16 60.76 60.28
CA PRO A 70 48.16 60.38 61.69
C PRO A 70 46.77 60.39 62.33
N LYS A 71 45.93 61.40 62.04
CA LYS A 71 44.55 61.51 62.55
C LYS A 71 43.67 60.37 62.03
N LEU A 72 43.83 60.02 60.75
CA LEU A 72 43.13 58.87 60.14
C LEU A 72 43.53 57.55 60.79
N LEU A 73 44.82 57.36 61.07
CA LEU A 73 45.32 56.17 61.74
C LEU A 73 44.76 56.02 63.17
N ASP A 74 44.52 57.11 63.88
CA ASP A 74 43.91 57.05 65.21
C ASP A 74 42.41 56.71 65.16
N GLY A 75 41.67 57.24 64.19
CA GLY A 75 40.29 56.80 63.91
C GLY A 75 40.20 55.33 63.50
N LEU A 76 41.18 54.84 62.74
CA LEU A 76 41.28 53.44 62.34
C LEU A 76 41.62 52.52 63.53
N LYS A 77 42.56 52.91 64.41
CA LYS A 77 42.87 52.17 65.65
C LYS A 77 41.62 52.01 66.53
N LEU A 78 40.84 53.09 66.66
CA LEU A 78 39.57 53.06 67.39
C LEU A 78 38.59 52.06 66.78
N ALA A 79 38.44 52.09 65.45
CA ALA A 79 37.57 51.21 64.73
C ALA A 79 37.94 49.72 64.93
N PHE A 80 39.23 49.39 64.84
CA PHE A 80 39.69 48.02 65.09
C PHE A 80 39.45 47.58 66.54
N PHE A 81 39.75 48.44 67.52
CA PHE A 81 39.62 48.06 68.92
C PHE A 81 38.17 47.76 69.32
N THR A 82 37.21 48.58 68.89
CA THR A 82 35.78 48.40 69.20
C THR A 82 35.22 47.11 68.57
N SER A 83 35.63 46.77 67.34
CA SER A 83 35.24 45.52 66.68
C SER A 83 35.81 44.28 67.36
N ILE A 84 37.13 44.29 67.61
CA ILE A 84 37.82 43.16 68.24
C ILE A 84 37.23 42.91 69.63
N PHE A 85 36.98 43.97 70.39
CA PHE A 85 36.38 43.85 71.71
C PHE A 85 34.95 43.28 71.64
N GLY A 86 34.10 43.76 70.73
CA GLY A 86 32.73 43.25 70.55
C GLY A 86 32.70 41.78 70.13
N MET A 87 33.55 41.39 69.17
CA MET A 87 33.67 40.00 68.73
C MET A 87 34.24 39.10 69.84
N ALA A 88 35.29 39.53 70.54
CA ALA A 88 35.88 38.77 71.63
C ALA A 88 34.87 38.52 72.76
N LEU A 89 34.09 39.54 73.13
CA LEU A 89 33.07 39.43 74.17
C LEU A 89 31.93 38.50 73.75
N SER A 90 31.50 38.56 72.50
CA SER A 90 30.47 37.67 71.93
C SER A 90 30.92 36.21 71.89
N VAL A 91 32.17 35.95 71.47
CA VAL A 91 32.76 34.61 71.47
C VAL A 91 32.92 34.10 72.90
N LEU A 92 33.39 34.93 73.83
CA LEU A 92 33.52 34.54 75.24
C LEU A 92 32.17 34.15 75.85
N LEU A 93 31.10 34.92 75.57
CA LEU A 93 29.75 34.55 75.98
C LEU A 93 29.29 33.24 75.34
N SER A 94 29.60 33.03 74.07
CA SER A 94 29.26 31.80 73.35
C SER A 94 29.92 30.56 73.98
N VAL A 95 31.18 30.68 74.40
CA VAL A 95 31.90 29.61 75.09
C VAL A 95 31.38 29.41 76.52
N LEU A 96 31.14 30.49 77.28
CA LEU A 96 30.63 30.40 78.66
C LEU A 96 29.18 29.88 78.73
N GLN A 97 28.41 30.03 77.66
CA GLN A 97 27.01 29.60 77.58
C GLN A 97 26.80 28.36 76.72
N ALA A 98 27.89 27.71 76.28
CA ALA A 98 27.80 26.45 75.57
C ALA A 98 27.12 25.42 76.48
N GLN A 99 25.82 25.17 76.25
CA GLN A 99 25.09 24.08 76.89
C GLN A 99 25.38 22.76 76.15
N PRO A 100 25.49 21.63 76.84
CA PRO A 100 25.37 20.33 76.18
C PRO A 100 23.94 20.22 75.63
N GLU A 101 23.79 20.02 74.32
CA GLU A 101 22.50 20.04 73.61
C GLU A 101 21.43 19.15 74.26
N LYS A 102 20.20 19.68 74.38
CA LYS A 102 19.00 18.88 74.69
C LYS A 102 18.54 18.14 73.43
N LYS A 103 18.84 16.84 73.40
CA LYS A 103 18.65 15.90 72.29
C LYS A 103 17.21 15.43 72.01
N LEU A 104 16.18 15.95 72.67
CA LEU A 104 14.89 15.23 72.78
C LEU A 104 13.81 15.57 71.72
N GLU A 105 13.84 16.74 71.07
CA GLU A 105 12.78 17.17 70.12
C GLU A 105 13.21 17.05 68.64
N THR A 106 14.51 17.24 68.37
CA THR A 106 15.11 17.04 67.04
C THR A 106 15.11 15.56 66.63
N ASP A 107 15.34 14.64 67.57
CA ASP A 107 15.40 13.21 67.28
C ASP A 107 14.06 12.65 66.81
N THR A 108 12.93 13.14 67.34
CA THR A 108 11.57 12.71 66.93
C THR A 108 11.20 13.22 65.53
N LEU A 109 11.50 14.48 65.20
CA LEU A 109 11.29 15.04 63.86
C LEU A 109 12.19 14.36 62.81
N LEU A 110 13.44 14.10 63.18
CA LEU A 110 14.41 13.44 62.32
C LEU A 110 14.04 11.97 62.08
N LEU A 111 13.38 11.31 63.04
CA LEU A 111 12.84 9.96 62.88
C LEU A 111 11.69 9.94 61.87
N ASP A 112 10.74 10.88 61.95
CA ASP A 112 9.59 10.94 61.02
C ASP A 112 10.02 11.24 59.59
N ILE A 113 10.94 12.20 59.39
CA ILE A 113 11.50 12.52 58.05
C ILE A 113 12.22 11.31 57.47
N LYS A 114 13.03 10.59 58.27
CA LYS A 114 13.69 9.36 57.81
C LYS A 114 12.66 8.30 57.40
N GLN A 115 11.60 8.14 58.19
CA GLN A 115 10.55 7.16 57.91
C GLN A 115 9.76 7.51 56.63
N GLN A 116 9.46 8.78 56.39
CA GLN A 116 8.83 9.22 55.14
C GLN A 116 9.73 9.04 53.93
N LEU A 117 11.03 9.36 54.06
CA LEU A 117 12.01 9.15 53.00
C LEU A 117 12.13 7.67 52.62
N GLU A 118 12.13 6.78 53.63
CA GLU A 118 12.23 5.34 53.40
C GLU A 118 10.96 4.78 52.73
N LYS A 119 9.77 5.23 53.16
CA LYS A 119 8.50 4.90 52.48
C LYS A 119 8.46 5.42 51.04
N ALA A 120 8.92 6.66 50.80
CA ALA A 120 9.00 7.23 49.46
C ALA A 120 9.94 6.41 48.57
N ASN A 121 11.11 6.02 49.08
CA ASN A 121 12.07 5.20 48.36
C ASN A 121 11.51 3.80 48.03
N GLN A 122 10.84 3.16 48.98
CA GLN A 122 10.15 1.88 48.75
C GLN A 122 9.04 2.00 47.70
N SER A 123 8.24 3.08 47.76
CA SER A 123 7.18 3.33 46.78
C SER A 123 7.75 3.55 45.38
N LEU A 124 8.88 4.27 45.26
CA LEU A 124 9.58 4.49 43.99
C LEU A 124 10.12 3.18 43.42
N ALA A 125 10.73 2.33 44.25
CA ALA A 125 11.20 1.00 43.84
C ALA A 125 10.04 0.12 43.34
N ALA A 126 8.89 0.16 44.00
CA ALA A 126 7.69 -0.56 43.57
C ALA A 126 7.21 -0.05 42.20
N VAL A 127 7.11 1.26 42.01
CA VAL A 127 6.70 1.87 40.73
C VAL A 127 7.67 1.52 39.60
N LEU A 128 8.98 1.59 39.85
CA LEU A 128 10.01 1.22 38.88
C LEU A 128 9.91 -0.26 38.48
N SER A 129 9.67 -1.15 39.44
CA SER A 129 9.50 -2.58 39.17
C SER A 129 8.25 -2.85 38.31
N LEU A 130 7.15 -2.15 38.60
CA LEU A 130 5.89 -2.25 37.86
C LEU A 130 6.05 -1.72 36.43
N ALA A 131 6.69 -0.57 36.27
CA ALA A 131 6.98 0.04 34.97
C ALA A 131 7.86 -0.88 34.11
N ASN A 132 8.93 -1.46 34.69
CA ASN A 132 9.78 -2.42 33.99
C ASN A 132 9.01 -3.68 33.59
N GLN A 133 8.15 -4.20 34.46
CA GLN A 133 7.34 -5.37 34.14
C GLN A 133 6.35 -5.07 33.00
N GLN A 134 5.72 -3.89 33.03
CA GLN A 134 4.80 -3.45 31.98
C GLN A 134 5.53 -3.28 30.65
N TRP A 135 6.68 -2.63 30.66
CA TRP A 135 7.52 -2.46 29.46
C TRP A 135 7.91 -3.81 28.86
N LYS A 136 8.31 -4.79 29.69
CA LYS A 136 8.63 -6.14 29.24
C LYS A 136 7.44 -6.84 28.58
N LYS A 137 6.25 -6.75 29.16
CA LYS A 137 5.02 -7.34 28.57
C LYS A 137 4.67 -6.69 27.23
N THR A 138 4.77 -5.37 27.15
CA THR A 138 4.51 -4.62 25.91
C THR A 138 5.50 -5.00 24.83
N ASN A 139 6.80 -5.05 25.14
CA ASN A 139 7.82 -5.44 24.15
C ASN A 139 7.65 -6.88 23.66
N GLN A 140 7.36 -7.83 24.55
CA GLN A 140 7.06 -9.20 24.14
C GLN A 140 5.84 -9.27 23.21
N SER A 141 4.83 -8.42 23.43
CA SER A 141 3.65 -8.36 22.57
C SER A 141 3.99 -7.75 21.20
N LEU A 142 4.82 -6.70 21.18
CA LEU A 142 5.30 -6.07 19.94
C LEU A 142 6.17 -7.02 19.11
N GLU A 143 7.07 -7.78 19.75
CA GLU A 143 7.89 -8.79 19.06
C GLU A 143 7.03 -9.88 18.43
N LYS A 144 5.97 -10.36 19.12
CA LYS A 144 5.03 -11.32 18.54
C LYS A 144 4.33 -10.76 17.30
N LEU A 145 3.90 -9.49 17.34
CA LEU A 145 3.26 -8.84 16.20
C LEU A 145 4.25 -8.65 15.03
N LEU A 146 5.50 -8.28 15.33
CA LEU A 146 6.54 -8.13 14.32
C LEU A 146 6.90 -9.47 13.66
N ASN A 147 6.99 -10.54 14.45
CA ASN A 147 7.31 -11.88 13.96
C ASN A 147 6.15 -12.53 13.20
N ALA A 148 4.90 -12.10 13.42
CA ALA A 148 3.73 -12.54 12.65
C ALA A 148 3.58 -11.83 11.29
N GLN A 149 4.22 -10.66 11.09
CA GLN A 149 4.19 -9.97 9.78
C GLN A 149 4.68 -10.81 8.59
N PRO A 150 5.82 -11.53 8.65
CA PRO A 150 6.29 -12.33 7.53
C PRO A 150 5.31 -13.45 7.18
N GLU A 151 4.63 -14.05 8.16
CA GLU A 151 3.60 -15.07 7.91
C GLU A 151 2.42 -14.50 7.12
N ILE A 152 1.93 -13.31 7.51
CA ILE A 152 0.85 -12.62 6.78
C ILE A 152 1.29 -12.28 5.35
N LYS A 153 2.52 -11.79 5.18
CA LYS A 153 3.06 -11.47 3.86
C LYS A 153 3.18 -12.72 2.98
N GLN A 154 3.68 -13.82 3.53
CA GLN A 154 3.82 -15.10 2.84
C GLN A 154 2.45 -15.66 2.45
N GLN A 155 1.45 -15.57 3.33
CA GLN A 155 0.08 -15.97 3.02
C GLN A 155 -0.52 -15.12 1.90
N LEU A 156 -0.28 -13.82 1.89
CA LEU A 156 -0.73 -12.92 0.82
C LEU A 156 -0.06 -13.27 -0.52
N GLU A 157 1.25 -13.53 -0.54
CA GLU A 157 1.97 -13.96 -1.75
C GLU A 157 1.43 -15.30 -2.27
N THR A 158 1.18 -16.26 -1.38
CA THR A 158 0.60 -17.56 -1.75
C THR A 158 -0.82 -17.40 -2.31
N ALA A 159 -1.66 -16.58 -1.67
CA ALA A 159 -3.00 -16.28 -2.16
C ALA A 159 -2.97 -15.62 -3.54
N ASN A 160 -2.04 -14.69 -3.78
CA ASN A 160 -1.86 -14.04 -5.08
C ASN A 160 -1.43 -15.03 -6.17
N GLN A 161 -0.54 -15.98 -5.85
CA GLN A 161 -0.13 -17.04 -6.77
C GLN A 161 -1.30 -17.97 -7.12
N ASN A 162 -2.08 -18.39 -6.12
CA ASN A 162 -3.27 -19.22 -6.33
C ASN A 162 -4.31 -18.48 -7.17
N LEU A 163 -4.53 -17.19 -6.92
CA LEU A 163 -5.43 -16.35 -7.71
C LEU A 163 -4.98 -16.25 -9.18
N ALA A 164 -3.67 -16.14 -9.42
CA ALA A 164 -3.12 -16.13 -10.78
C ALA A 164 -3.35 -17.48 -11.50
N ALA A 165 -3.16 -18.60 -10.81
CA ALA A 165 -3.45 -19.93 -11.35
C ALA A 165 -4.94 -20.08 -11.71
N VAL A 166 -5.84 -19.70 -10.80
CA VAL A 166 -7.29 -19.70 -11.04
C VAL A 166 -7.67 -18.78 -12.21
N SER A 167 -7.03 -17.61 -12.34
CA SER A 167 -7.25 -16.70 -13.47
C SER A 167 -6.89 -17.35 -14.80
N GLU A 168 -5.81 -18.13 -14.84
CA GLU A 168 -5.39 -18.85 -16.04
C GLU A 168 -6.35 -20.00 -16.37
N ASP A 169 -6.77 -20.78 -15.37
CA ASP A 169 -7.80 -21.82 -15.53
C ASP A 169 -9.11 -21.23 -16.05
N VAL A 170 -9.52 -20.05 -15.57
CA VAL A 170 -10.71 -19.35 -16.06
C VAL A 170 -10.54 -18.90 -17.52
N LYS A 171 -9.35 -18.50 -17.95
CA LYS A 171 -9.08 -18.19 -19.38
C LYS A 171 -9.14 -19.44 -20.24
N GLN A 172 -8.53 -20.53 -19.79
CA GLN A 172 -8.57 -21.83 -20.47
C GLN A 172 -10.01 -22.33 -20.57
N PHE A 173 -10.78 -22.22 -19.48
CA PHE A 173 -12.20 -22.55 -19.44
C PHE A 173 -13.02 -21.65 -20.35
N ARG A 174 -12.72 -20.34 -20.43
CA ARG A 174 -13.37 -19.45 -21.39
C ARG A 174 -13.08 -19.88 -22.83
N ALA A 175 -11.82 -20.18 -23.15
CA ALA A 175 -11.43 -20.64 -24.48
C ALA A 175 -12.07 -21.98 -24.84
N SER A 176 -12.20 -22.90 -23.87
CA SER A 176 -12.94 -24.15 -24.07
C SER A 176 -14.44 -23.90 -24.21
N TYR A 177 -15.06 -23.05 -23.39
CA TYR A 177 -16.47 -22.69 -23.50
C TYR A 177 -16.80 -22.01 -24.84
N GLN A 178 -15.88 -21.19 -25.35
CA GLN A 178 -15.99 -20.56 -26.67
C GLN A 178 -15.87 -21.57 -27.82
N ARG A 179 -15.20 -22.73 -27.61
CA ARG A 179 -15.28 -23.92 -28.49
C ARG A 179 -16.63 -24.65 -28.35
N TYR A 180 -17.18 -24.75 -27.13
CA TYR A 180 -18.45 -25.44 -26.84
C TYR A 180 -19.73 -24.71 -27.27
N GLN A 181 -19.68 -23.44 -27.69
CA GLN A 181 -20.90 -22.76 -28.15
C GLN A 181 -21.46 -23.30 -29.48
N HIS A 182 -20.77 -24.17 -30.23
CA HIS A 182 -21.32 -24.82 -31.45
C HIS A 182 -20.74 -26.23 -31.76
N PRO A 183 -20.88 -27.28 -30.92
CA PRO A 183 -20.26 -28.59 -31.15
C PRO A 183 -21.11 -29.55 -31.97
N HIS A 184 -22.36 -29.21 -32.30
CA HIS A 184 -23.28 -30.18 -32.90
C HIS A 184 -23.81 -29.80 -34.25
N ARG A 185 -23.65 -28.55 -34.71
CA ARG A 185 -24.19 -28.22 -36.02
C ARG A 185 -23.36 -28.88 -37.13
N PHE A 186 -22.07 -28.59 -37.20
CA PHE A 186 -21.21 -29.11 -38.26
C PHE A 186 -20.32 -30.27 -37.78
N VAL A 187 -20.18 -31.31 -38.59
CA VAL A 187 -19.30 -32.47 -38.34
C VAL A 187 -18.51 -32.80 -39.61
N LYS A 188 -17.20 -32.97 -39.49
CA LYS A 188 -16.32 -33.33 -40.62
C LYS A 188 -16.53 -34.79 -41.04
N ARG A 189 -16.55 -35.05 -42.34
CA ARG A 189 -16.65 -36.40 -42.94
C ARG A 189 -15.45 -36.70 -43.83
N GLY A 190 -14.87 -37.88 -43.64
CA GLY A 190 -13.71 -38.36 -44.41
C GLY A 190 -14.08 -38.88 -45.80
N ALA A 191 -13.08 -39.37 -46.53
CA ALA A 191 -13.23 -39.83 -47.91
C ALA A 191 -14.29 -40.92 -48.12
N ASN A 192 -14.53 -41.78 -47.13
CA ASN A 192 -15.54 -42.84 -47.18
C ASN A 192 -16.83 -42.46 -46.43
N GLY A 193 -16.98 -41.18 -46.06
CA GLY A 193 -18.15 -40.69 -45.34
C GLY A 193 -18.13 -40.92 -43.84
N GLN A 194 -17.09 -41.51 -43.26
CA GLN A 194 -16.97 -41.68 -41.81
C GLN A 194 -16.88 -40.32 -41.10
N LEU A 195 -17.47 -40.22 -39.91
CA LEU A 195 -17.32 -39.02 -39.07
C LEU A 195 -15.87 -38.89 -38.61
N LEU A 196 -15.34 -37.68 -38.67
CA LEU A 196 -13.99 -37.36 -38.24
C LEU A 196 -14.02 -36.54 -36.96
N SER A 197 -12.92 -36.60 -36.22
CA SER A 197 -12.66 -35.71 -35.09
C SER A 197 -12.64 -34.24 -35.54
N GLU A 198 -12.99 -33.32 -34.65
CA GLU A 198 -12.86 -31.88 -34.91
C GLU A 198 -11.41 -31.47 -35.25
N GLU A 199 -10.44 -32.18 -34.67
CA GLU A 199 -9.00 -31.96 -34.88
C GLU A 199 -8.50 -32.49 -36.24
N ALA A 200 -9.35 -33.12 -37.05
CA ALA A 200 -8.97 -33.56 -38.38
C ALA A 200 -8.55 -32.35 -39.24
N THR A 201 -7.37 -32.44 -39.83
CA THR A 201 -6.80 -31.39 -40.70
C THR A 201 -7.33 -31.45 -42.12
N GLU A 202 -7.91 -32.59 -42.53
CA GLU A 202 -8.48 -32.82 -43.86
C GLU A 202 -9.81 -33.55 -43.76
N TRP A 203 -10.76 -33.20 -44.62
CA TRP A 203 -12.09 -33.82 -44.73
C TRP A 203 -12.64 -33.64 -46.15
N ALA A 204 -13.49 -34.55 -46.58
CA ALA A 204 -14.10 -34.55 -47.91
C ALA A 204 -15.46 -33.82 -47.93
N ALA A 205 -16.15 -33.80 -46.80
CA ALA A 205 -17.47 -33.21 -46.67
C ALA A 205 -17.76 -32.73 -45.24
N VAL A 206 -18.78 -31.90 -45.09
CA VAL A 206 -19.24 -31.36 -43.79
C VAL A 206 -20.72 -31.68 -43.62
N GLN A 207 -21.07 -32.46 -42.62
CA GLN A 207 -22.46 -32.71 -42.24
C GLN A 207 -22.99 -31.57 -41.37
N ASP A 208 -24.18 -31.07 -41.69
CA ASP A 208 -24.96 -30.13 -40.90
C ASP A 208 -26.12 -30.88 -40.22
N ASN A 209 -26.00 -31.13 -38.91
CA ASN A 209 -27.00 -31.85 -38.13
C ASN A 209 -28.26 -31.02 -37.85
N GLU A 210 -28.22 -29.68 -38.00
CA GLU A 210 -29.42 -28.86 -37.81
C GLU A 210 -30.34 -28.91 -39.03
N THR A 211 -29.74 -28.95 -40.23
CA THR A 211 -30.48 -28.93 -41.50
C THR A 211 -30.66 -30.33 -42.08
N GLY A 212 -29.89 -31.31 -41.61
CA GLY A 212 -29.84 -32.65 -42.20
C GLY A 212 -29.15 -32.69 -43.56
N LEU A 213 -28.35 -31.67 -43.88
CA LEU A 213 -27.60 -31.60 -45.14
C LEU A 213 -26.16 -32.06 -44.96
N ILE A 214 -25.53 -32.48 -46.05
CA ILE A 214 -24.09 -32.71 -46.12
C ILE A 214 -23.55 -31.86 -47.27
N TRP A 215 -22.57 -31.04 -46.94
CA TRP A 215 -21.93 -30.09 -47.84
C TRP A 215 -20.60 -30.60 -48.34
N GLU A 216 -20.31 -30.29 -49.60
CA GLU A 216 -18.99 -30.51 -50.20
C GLU A 216 -17.93 -29.65 -49.49
N ALA A 217 -16.78 -30.25 -49.15
CA ALA A 217 -15.61 -29.47 -48.78
C ALA A 217 -14.86 -29.07 -50.06
N LYS A 218 -14.68 -27.76 -50.25
CA LYS A 218 -13.88 -27.20 -51.36
C LYS A 218 -12.39 -27.32 -51.07
N THR A 219 -11.57 -27.24 -52.11
CA THR A 219 -10.09 -27.22 -52.02
C THR A 219 -9.52 -25.94 -52.63
N ASN A 220 -8.21 -25.76 -52.53
CA ASN A 220 -7.45 -24.69 -53.18
C ASN A 220 -6.15 -25.26 -53.79
N ASP A 221 -6.30 -26.28 -54.63
CA ASP A 221 -5.22 -27.11 -55.19
C ASP A 221 -5.23 -27.23 -56.72
N GLY A 222 -6.09 -26.47 -57.40
CA GLY A 222 -6.28 -26.45 -58.86
C GLY A 222 -6.94 -27.71 -59.43
N LYS A 223 -7.38 -28.64 -58.58
CA LYS A 223 -8.07 -29.87 -59.02
C LYS A 223 -9.58 -29.66 -59.10
N LEU A 224 -10.32 -30.72 -59.41
CA LEU A 224 -11.78 -30.69 -59.65
C LEU A 224 -12.53 -29.79 -58.65
N GLN A 225 -12.29 -29.99 -57.34
CA GLN A 225 -13.01 -29.32 -56.25
C GLN A 225 -12.46 -27.95 -55.86
N ASP A 226 -11.56 -27.36 -56.65
CA ASP A 226 -10.99 -26.06 -56.36
C ASP A 226 -12.09 -24.99 -56.22
N SER A 227 -11.90 -24.11 -55.24
CA SER A 227 -12.83 -23.06 -54.86
C SER A 227 -12.86 -21.86 -55.78
N GLN A 228 -11.82 -21.66 -56.61
CA GLN A 228 -11.76 -20.59 -57.60
C GLN A 228 -12.44 -20.99 -58.92
N HIS A 229 -12.86 -22.25 -59.06
CA HIS A 229 -13.58 -22.71 -60.24
C HIS A 229 -14.96 -22.07 -60.33
N THR A 230 -15.29 -21.63 -61.54
CA THR A 230 -16.60 -21.06 -61.89
C THR A 230 -17.31 -21.93 -62.90
N PHE A 231 -18.63 -21.97 -62.81
CA PHE A 231 -19.48 -22.84 -63.61
C PHE A 231 -20.66 -22.04 -64.16
N THR A 232 -21.17 -22.44 -65.31
CA THR A 232 -22.51 -22.06 -65.75
C THR A 232 -23.52 -23.12 -65.37
N TRP A 233 -24.76 -22.70 -65.09
CA TRP A 233 -25.87 -23.64 -65.00
C TRP A 233 -26.07 -24.32 -66.35
N TYR A 234 -26.22 -25.63 -66.30
CA TYR A 234 -26.63 -26.44 -67.45
C TYR A 234 -27.48 -27.61 -66.94
N ASP A 235 -28.70 -27.72 -67.46
CA ASP A 235 -29.61 -28.82 -67.23
C ASP A 235 -30.39 -29.08 -68.52
N PRO A 236 -29.96 -30.03 -69.37
CA PRO A 236 -30.56 -30.22 -70.69
C PRO A 236 -32.04 -30.63 -70.65
N GLU A 237 -32.51 -31.15 -69.51
CA GLU A 237 -33.88 -31.62 -69.30
C GLU A 237 -34.69 -30.68 -68.39
N GLY A 238 -34.06 -29.65 -67.83
CA GLY A 238 -34.66 -28.69 -66.91
C GLY A 238 -35.44 -27.56 -67.58
N GLU A 239 -36.27 -26.88 -66.79
CA GLU A 239 -37.00 -25.68 -67.23
C GLU A 239 -36.04 -24.56 -67.67
N VAL A 240 -34.93 -24.40 -66.95
CA VAL A 240 -33.83 -23.50 -67.32
C VAL A 240 -32.68 -24.36 -67.85
N VAL A 241 -32.57 -24.43 -69.18
CA VAL A 241 -31.54 -25.25 -69.84
C VAL A 241 -30.12 -24.75 -69.53
N GLY A 242 -29.93 -23.43 -69.46
CA GLY A 242 -28.63 -22.83 -69.16
C GLY A 242 -27.64 -22.84 -70.33
N LYS A 243 -26.36 -22.75 -70.01
CA LYS A 243 -25.24 -22.71 -70.97
C LYS A 243 -24.25 -23.82 -70.66
N GLU A 244 -24.02 -24.69 -71.64
CA GLU A 244 -23.01 -25.75 -71.53
C GLU A 244 -21.58 -25.17 -71.53
N ASN A 245 -20.71 -25.73 -70.69
CA ASN A 245 -19.27 -25.43 -70.63
C ASN A 245 -18.90 -23.93 -70.67
N GLY A 246 -19.60 -23.09 -69.92
CA GLY A 246 -19.46 -21.64 -69.99
C GLY A 246 -18.58 -21.00 -68.90
N GLY A 247 -18.17 -21.77 -67.88
CA GLY A 247 -17.33 -21.32 -66.77
C GLY A 247 -15.82 -21.47 -67.01
N SER A 248 -15.04 -21.38 -65.94
CA SER A 248 -13.59 -21.60 -65.92
C SER A 248 -13.22 -22.57 -64.80
N CYS A 249 -12.73 -23.76 -65.17
CA CYS A 249 -12.50 -24.87 -64.26
C CYS A 249 -11.53 -25.90 -64.88
N GLN A 250 -11.13 -26.90 -64.09
CA GLN A 250 -10.34 -28.05 -64.51
C GLN A 250 -11.00 -29.37 -64.11
N GLY A 251 -10.75 -30.44 -64.88
CA GLY A 251 -11.18 -31.81 -64.55
C GLY A 251 -12.60 -32.20 -65.00
N CYS A 252 -13.37 -31.26 -65.55
CA CYS A 252 -14.69 -31.51 -66.16
C CYS A 252 -15.01 -30.39 -67.17
N ARG A 253 -16.18 -30.45 -67.80
CA ARG A 253 -16.74 -29.26 -68.45
C ARG A 253 -17.20 -28.28 -67.38
N CYS A 254 -17.04 -26.99 -67.62
CA CYS A 254 -17.31 -25.95 -66.63
C CYS A 254 -18.78 -25.55 -66.59
N ASP A 255 -19.62 -26.57 -66.37
CA ASP A 255 -21.05 -26.47 -66.14
C ASP A 255 -21.51 -27.38 -64.99
N THR A 256 -22.66 -27.04 -64.40
CA THR A 256 -23.20 -27.72 -63.21
C THR A 256 -23.44 -29.22 -63.44
N ALA A 257 -23.99 -29.61 -64.59
CA ALA A 257 -24.27 -31.01 -64.89
C ALA A 257 -22.99 -31.85 -64.93
N ALA A 258 -21.95 -31.37 -65.64
CA ALA A 258 -20.68 -32.08 -65.71
C ALA A 258 -19.97 -32.14 -64.35
N TYR A 259 -20.00 -31.06 -63.56
CA TYR A 259 -19.40 -31.05 -62.23
C TYR A 259 -20.07 -32.06 -61.29
N VAL A 260 -21.41 -32.02 -61.21
CA VAL A 260 -22.20 -32.95 -60.41
C VAL A 260 -21.94 -34.40 -60.82
N ALA A 261 -21.90 -34.69 -62.13
CA ALA A 261 -21.61 -36.02 -62.64
C ALA A 261 -20.23 -36.53 -62.17
N ARG A 262 -19.19 -35.68 -62.21
CA ARG A 262 -17.84 -36.06 -61.79
C ARG A 262 -17.72 -36.25 -60.28
N ILE A 263 -18.37 -35.42 -59.47
CA ILE A 263 -18.40 -35.59 -58.01
C ILE A 263 -19.13 -36.89 -57.62
N ASN A 264 -20.21 -37.23 -58.32
CA ASN A 264 -20.96 -38.47 -58.08
C ASN A 264 -20.19 -39.72 -58.55
N GLU A 265 -19.45 -39.62 -59.65
CA GLU A 265 -18.60 -40.70 -60.16
C GLU A 265 -17.43 -41.02 -59.21
N MET A 266 -16.80 -39.99 -58.64
CA MET A 266 -15.71 -40.18 -57.66
C MET A 266 -16.18 -40.60 -56.26
N LYS A 267 -17.50 -40.63 -56.04
CA LYS A 267 -18.14 -40.98 -54.77
C LYS A 267 -17.64 -40.14 -53.60
N LEU A 268 -17.66 -38.81 -53.73
CA LEU A 268 -17.18 -37.90 -52.66
C LEU A 268 -17.83 -38.24 -51.32
N ALA A 269 -17.01 -38.44 -50.28
CA ALA A 269 -17.44 -38.90 -48.95
C ALA A 269 -18.29 -40.19 -48.99
N GLY A 270 -17.98 -41.10 -49.91
CA GLY A 270 -18.66 -42.39 -50.10
C GLY A 270 -20.02 -42.31 -50.80
N ALA A 271 -20.39 -41.17 -51.40
CA ALA A 271 -21.75 -40.88 -51.85
C ALA A 271 -21.84 -40.41 -53.31
N SER A 272 -22.96 -40.70 -53.98
CA SER A 272 -23.19 -40.42 -55.41
C SER A 272 -24.52 -39.72 -55.71
N ASP A 273 -25.11 -39.10 -54.68
CA ASP A 273 -26.37 -38.35 -54.70
C ASP A 273 -26.16 -36.84 -54.45
N TRP A 274 -24.97 -36.33 -54.79
CA TRP A 274 -24.66 -34.90 -54.72
C TRP A 274 -25.43 -34.12 -55.78
N ARG A 275 -25.91 -32.95 -55.41
CA ARG A 275 -26.66 -32.02 -56.27
C ARG A 275 -26.33 -30.57 -55.96
N VAL A 276 -26.71 -29.68 -56.87
CA VAL A 276 -26.67 -28.24 -56.61
C VAL A 276 -27.73 -27.89 -55.54
N PRO A 277 -27.38 -27.09 -54.51
CA PRO A 277 -28.32 -26.68 -53.47
C PRO A 277 -29.37 -25.71 -54.01
N THR A 278 -30.52 -25.65 -53.33
CA THR A 278 -31.49 -24.55 -53.50
C THR A 278 -30.99 -23.28 -52.81
N ILE A 279 -31.57 -22.13 -53.13
CA ILE A 279 -31.20 -20.86 -52.49
C ILE A 279 -31.44 -20.90 -50.98
N ALA A 280 -32.53 -21.53 -50.54
CA ALA A 280 -32.86 -21.66 -49.12
C ALA A 280 -31.83 -22.52 -48.37
N GLU A 281 -31.32 -23.58 -49.01
CA GLU A 281 -30.26 -24.42 -48.44
C GLU A 281 -28.94 -23.65 -48.31
N LEU A 282 -28.54 -22.89 -49.33
CA LEU A 282 -27.32 -22.07 -49.27
C LEU A 282 -27.36 -21.05 -48.12
N GLU A 283 -28.51 -20.41 -47.89
CA GLU A 283 -28.68 -19.45 -46.80
C GLU A 283 -28.47 -20.07 -45.42
N THR A 284 -28.74 -21.37 -45.27
CA THR A 284 -28.52 -22.04 -43.99
C THR A 284 -27.05 -22.00 -43.58
N LEU A 285 -26.09 -21.96 -44.52
CA LEU A 285 -24.66 -21.86 -44.19
C LEU A 285 -24.35 -20.65 -43.30
N LEU A 286 -25.16 -19.59 -43.38
CA LEU A 286 -25.02 -18.36 -42.59
C LEU A 286 -26.14 -18.11 -41.58
N LYS A 287 -27.17 -18.97 -41.48
CA LYS A 287 -28.43 -18.88 -40.70
C LYS A 287 -28.54 -17.80 -39.58
N ASP A 288 -27.52 -17.60 -38.74
CA ASP A 288 -27.47 -16.54 -37.70
C ASP A 288 -26.10 -15.84 -37.55
N LYS A 289 -25.18 -16.04 -38.50
CA LYS A 289 -23.80 -15.54 -38.49
C LYS A 289 -23.58 -14.56 -39.64
N SER A 290 -22.73 -13.56 -39.40
CA SER A 290 -22.27 -12.66 -40.47
C SER A 290 -21.18 -13.27 -41.36
N VAL A 291 -20.57 -14.38 -40.95
CA VAL A 291 -19.45 -15.04 -41.66
C VAL A 291 -19.58 -16.56 -41.57
N ILE A 292 -19.20 -17.24 -42.65
CA ILE A 292 -19.16 -18.70 -42.70
C ILE A 292 -18.13 -19.28 -41.72
N ASP A 293 -18.41 -20.45 -41.15
CA ASP A 293 -17.51 -21.12 -40.20
C ASP A 293 -16.27 -21.71 -40.90
N LYS A 294 -15.20 -20.92 -40.98
CA LYS A 294 -13.94 -21.30 -41.65
C LYS A 294 -13.25 -22.54 -41.03
N ARG A 295 -13.67 -23.03 -39.86
CA ARG A 295 -13.17 -24.31 -39.29
C ARG A 295 -13.67 -25.52 -40.07
N TYR A 296 -14.81 -25.39 -40.74
CA TYR A 296 -15.45 -26.44 -41.55
C TYR A 296 -15.42 -26.11 -43.05
N PHE A 297 -15.40 -24.82 -43.39
CA PHE A 297 -15.37 -24.34 -44.78
C PHE A 297 -14.19 -23.37 -45.02
N PRO A 298 -12.93 -23.80 -44.80
CA PRO A 298 -11.76 -22.93 -44.91
C PRO A 298 -11.56 -22.39 -46.33
N ASP A 299 -11.82 -23.24 -47.33
CA ASP A 299 -11.54 -22.95 -48.73
C ASP A 299 -12.75 -22.39 -49.49
N ILE A 300 -13.88 -22.08 -48.85
CA ILE A 300 -14.97 -21.38 -49.55
C ILE A 300 -14.50 -19.95 -49.91
N HIS A 301 -14.54 -19.65 -51.21
CA HIS A 301 -14.15 -18.37 -51.79
C HIS A 301 -15.22 -17.30 -51.48
N PRO A 302 -14.86 -16.05 -51.15
CA PRO A 302 -15.83 -15.02 -50.75
C PRO A 302 -16.51 -14.36 -51.95
N ASP A 303 -17.40 -15.08 -52.64
CA ASP A 303 -18.07 -14.62 -53.86
C ASP A 303 -19.46 -15.27 -54.04
N TRP A 304 -20.09 -15.07 -55.20
CA TRP A 304 -21.42 -15.56 -55.53
C TRP A 304 -21.44 -17.06 -55.83
N TYR A 305 -22.23 -17.81 -55.06
CA TYR A 305 -22.53 -19.22 -55.30
C TYR A 305 -23.94 -19.39 -55.86
N CYS A 306 -24.06 -19.96 -57.06
CA CYS A 306 -25.36 -20.09 -57.72
C CYS A 306 -26.09 -21.37 -57.30
N SER A 307 -27.40 -21.25 -57.14
CA SER A 307 -28.29 -22.31 -56.68
C SER A 307 -29.06 -22.96 -57.84
N ALA A 308 -29.73 -24.07 -57.56
CA ALA A 308 -30.69 -24.70 -58.45
C ALA A 308 -32.06 -24.00 -58.48
N THR A 309 -32.23 -22.86 -57.78
CA THR A 309 -33.51 -22.15 -57.71
C THR A 309 -33.65 -21.15 -58.88
N PRO A 310 -34.61 -21.33 -59.80
CA PRO A 310 -34.81 -20.43 -60.93
C PRO A 310 -35.16 -19.00 -60.48
N HIS A 311 -34.72 -18.02 -61.28
CA HIS A 311 -35.07 -16.62 -61.17
C HIS A 311 -35.33 -16.04 -62.58
N ALA A 312 -36.60 -15.80 -62.92
CA ALA A 312 -37.04 -15.40 -64.26
C ALA A 312 -36.62 -16.41 -65.36
N GLU A 313 -36.94 -16.13 -66.63
CA GLU A 313 -36.79 -17.12 -67.73
C GLU A 313 -35.36 -17.64 -67.97
N LYS A 314 -34.32 -16.91 -67.55
CA LYS A 314 -32.90 -17.26 -67.83
C LYS A 314 -31.93 -17.04 -66.66
N GLY A 315 -32.42 -16.69 -65.48
CA GLY A 315 -31.60 -16.42 -64.32
C GLY A 315 -31.73 -17.53 -63.27
N LEU A 316 -30.72 -17.63 -62.41
CA LEU A 316 -30.81 -18.40 -61.17
C LEU A 316 -30.47 -17.51 -59.99
N TRP A 317 -31.06 -17.83 -58.84
CA TRP A 317 -30.68 -17.20 -57.58
C TRP A 317 -29.28 -17.64 -57.17
N CYS A 318 -28.47 -16.68 -56.74
CA CYS A 318 -27.13 -16.91 -56.20
C CYS A 318 -27.03 -16.27 -54.81
N PHE A 319 -26.13 -16.78 -53.98
CA PHE A 319 -25.92 -16.37 -52.60
C PHE A 319 -24.47 -15.95 -52.38
N TYR A 320 -24.25 -14.79 -51.76
CA TYR A 320 -22.92 -14.32 -51.40
C TYR A 320 -22.57 -14.78 -49.98
N VAL A 321 -21.67 -15.76 -49.87
CA VAL A 321 -21.44 -16.56 -48.66
C VAL A 321 -20.78 -15.80 -47.50
N GLU A 322 -20.23 -14.60 -47.70
CA GLU A 322 -19.70 -13.76 -46.60
C GLU A 322 -20.52 -12.51 -46.28
N MET A 323 -21.55 -12.22 -47.07
CA MET A 323 -22.44 -11.05 -46.89
C MET A 323 -23.87 -11.46 -46.59
N GLY A 324 -24.24 -12.71 -46.84
CA GLY A 324 -25.59 -13.22 -46.60
C GLY A 324 -26.64 -12.63 -47.54
N GLN A 325 -26.24 -12.21 -48.74
CA GLN A 325 -27.12 -11.54 -49.68
C GLN A 325 -27.49 -12.46 -50.84
N ARG A 326 -28.76 -12.36 -51.29
CA ARG A 326 -29.21 -12.94 -52.55
C ARG A 326 -28.87 -12.01 -53.71
N GLY A 327 -28.55 -12.62 -54.84
CA GLY A 327 -28.34 -11.97 -56.12
C GLY A 327 -28.81 -12.88 -57.24
N GLN A 328 -28.68 -12.41 -58.47
CA GLN A 328 -29.11 -13.17 -59.65
C GLN A 328 -27.99 -13.18 -60.68
N SER A 329 -27.84 -14.31 -61.36
CA SER A 329 -26.85 -14.46 -62.42
C SER A 329 -27.51 -15.04 -63.68
N PRO A 330 -27.38 -14.39 -64.85
CA PRO A 330 -27.78 -14.98 -66.12
C PRO A 330 -27.07 -16.32 -66.32
N PHE A 331 -27.83 -17.37 -66.64
CA PHE A 331 -27.32 -18.74 -66.77
C PHE A 331 -26.59 -19.26 -65.51
N GLY A 332 -26.84 -18.68 -64.32
CA GLY A 332 -26.25 -19.15 -63.07
C GLY A 332 -24.73 -19.15 -63.05
N TYR A 333 -24.07 -18.22 -63.75
CA TYR A 333 -22.62 -18.09 -63.74
C TYR A 333 -22.14 -17.72 -62.33
N GLY A 334 -21.24 -18.52 -61.77
CA GLY A 334 -20.64 -18.26 -60.46
C GLY A 334 -19.86 -19.44 -59.89
N HIS A 335 -19.55 -19.38 -58.60
CA HIS A 335 -18.95 -20.48 -57.86
C HIS A 335 -19.99 -21.55 -57.50
N LEU A 336 -19.52 -22.74 -57.16
CA LEU A 336 -20.38 -23.87 -56.88
C LEU A 336 -19.92 -24.66 -55.64
N VAL A 337 -20.89 -25.03 -54.82
CA VAL A 337 -20.75 -25.99 -53.73
C VAL A 337 -21.93 -26.95 -53.80
N LEU A 338 -21.67 -28.24 -53.71
CA LEU A 338 -22.72 -29.25 -53.75
C LEU A 338 -23.24 -29.58 -52.35
N THR A 339 -24.48 -30.06 -52.33
CA THR A 339 -25.11 -30.58 -51.13
C THR A 339 -25.79 -31.91 -51.42
N ARG A 340 -26.06 -32.67 -50.37
CA ARG A 340 -26.92 -33.85 -50.39
C ARG A 340 -27.68 -33.94 -49.07
N SER A 341 -28.77 -34.69 -49.06
CA SER A 341 -29.51 -34.97 -47.83
C SER A 341 -28.85 -36.11 -47.05
N LEU A 342 -28.82 -35.99 -45.73
CA LEU A 342 -28.49 -37.10 -44.85
C LEU A 342 -29.63 -38.12 -44.96
N MET A 343 -29.37 -39.27 -45.60
CA MET A 343 -30.31 -40.39 -45.62
C MET A 343 -30.52 -40.84 -44.17
N MET A 344 -31.66 -40.46 -43.57
CA MET A 344 -32.13 -41.15 -42.37
C MET A 344 -32.59 -42.53 -42.85
N ASN A 345 -31.90 -43.58 -42.42
CA ASN A 345 -32.45 -44.92 -42.56
C ASN A 345 -33.75 -44.93 -41.73
N ASP A 346 -34.89 -45.00 -42.41
CA ASP A 346 -36.20 -45.29 -41.81
C ASP A 346 -36.21 -46.67 -41.13
#